data_AF-A0A2X2BZA6-F1
#
_entry.id   AF-A0A2X2BZA6-F1
#
_cell.length_a   1.000
_cell.length_b   1.000
_cell.length_c   1.000
_cell.angle_alpha   90.00
_cell.angle_beta   90.00
_cell.angle_gamma   90.00
#
_symmetry.space_group_name_H-M   'P 1'
#
loop_
_entity.id
_entity.type
_entity.pdbx_description
1 polymer ?
#
loop_
_entity_poly.entity_id
_entity_poly.type
_entity_poly.pdbx_seq_one_letter_code
_entity_poly.pdbx_strand_id
1 'polypeptide(L)'
;MKIEHTLRGFDLVTFEDRYGVKCSLQKSSLAEEDAIWLGCDDSDPKIMASRAMEYGIHTHQTTGWVPFPLPDDVVINTRMHLTREQVAELLPYLHHFVETGEIVKNAP
;
A
#
# COMPACT_ATOMS: atom_id res chain seq x y z
N MET A 1 16.15 -0.74 0.33
CA MET A 1 15.32 -0.45 1.52
C MET A 1 16.15 0.30 2.53
N LYS A 2 15.59 1.31 3.17
CA LYS A 2 16.26 2.11 4.20
C LYS A 2 15.53 1.90 5.53
N ILE A 3 16.29 1.74 6.62
CA ILE A 3 15.76 1.62 7.97
C ILE A 3 15.82 3.01 8.62
N GLU A 4 14.71 3.41 9.22
CA GLU A 4 14.50 4.66 9.93
C GLU A 4 13.67 4.40 11.19
N HIS A 5 13.40 5.45 11.97
CA HIS A 5 12.51 5.39 13.12
C HIS A 5 11.43 6.47 13.01
N THR A 6 10.22 6.13 13.43
CA THR A 6 9.14 7.11 13.61
C THR A 6 9.49 8.09 14.74
N LEU A 7 8.77 9.21 14.84
CA LEU A 7 8.93 10.17 15.94
C LEU A 7 8.72 9.54 17.34
N ARG A 8 7.98 8.42 17.40
CA ARG A 8 7.73 7.66 18.63
C ARG A 8 8.73 6.52 18.86
N GLY A 9 9.77 6.42 18.03
CA GLY A 9 10.85 5.44 18.18
C GLY A 9 10.59 4.05 17.58
N PHE A 10 9.46 3.84 16.89
CA PHE A 10 9.18 2.57 16.21
C PHE A 10 9.96 2.42 14.92
N ASP A 11 10.41 1.20 14.62
CA ASP A 11 11.12 0.87 13.37
C ASP A 11 10.23 1.12 12.14
N LEU A 12 10.86 1.69 11.11
CA LEU A 12 10.26 2.02 9.83
C LEU A 12 11.23 1.61 8.71
N VAL A 13 10.72 0.87 7.73
CA VAL A 13 11.43 0.53 6.51
C VAL A 13 10.68 1.14 5.33
N THR A 14 11.36 1.93 4.52
CA THR A 14 10.79 2.55 3.31
C THR A 14 11.32 1.91 2.03
N PHE A 15 10.44 1.80 1.04
CA PHE A 15 10.73 1.25 -0.28
C PHE A 15 9.75 1.79 -1.33
N GLU A 16 10.02 1.48 -2.60
CA GLU A 16 9.13 1.82 -3.72
C GLU A 16 8.66 0.52 -4.38
N ASP A 17 7.41 0.49 -4.82
CA ASP A 17 6.89 -0.60 -5.64
C ASP A 17 7.40 -0.51 -7.10
N ARG A 18 6.96 -1.42 -7.96
CA ARG A 18 7.36 -1.45 -9.39
C ARG A 18 6.98 -0.18 -10.15
N TYR A 19 5.98 0.57 -9.69
CA TYR A 19 5.48 1.79 -10.30
C TYR A 19 6.04 3.06 -9.64
N GLY A 20 6.99 2.92 -8.70
CA GLY A 20 7.57 4.04 -7.97
C GLY A 20 6.66 4.57 -6.87
N VAL A 21 5.59 3.86 -6.50
CA VAL A 21 4.73 4.23 -5.38
C VAL A 21 5.49 4.00 -4.08
N LYS A 22 5.50 5.00 -3.20
CA LYS A 22 6.15 4.91 -1.90
C LYS A 22 5.36 3.97 -0.99
N CYS A 23 6.08 3.02 -0.42
CA CYS A 23 5.56 2.02 0.48
C CYS A 23 6.40 1.95 1.76
N SER A 24 5.78 1.47 2.83
CA SER A 24 6.47 1.28 4.09
C SER A 24 6.04 0.04 4.85
N LEU A 25 7.01 -0.55 5.55
CA LEU A 25 6.84 -1.54 6.59
C LEU A 25 7.18 -0.88 7.93
N GLN A 26 6.25 -0.84 8.86
CA GLN A 26 6.42 -0.12 10.13
C GLN A 26 5.96 -0.97 11.31
N LYS A 27 6.72 -0.97 12.40
CA LYS A 27 6.25 -1.56 13.67
C LYS A 27 5.03 -0.78 14.17
N SER A 28 3.94 -1.50 14.44
CA SER A 28 2.74 -0.89 15.00
C SER A 28 2.96 -0.52 16.46
N SER A 29 2.29 0.55 16.91
CA SER A 29 2.23 0.94 18.32
C SER A 29 1.08 0.25 19.08
N LEU A 30 0.49 -0.81 18.52
CA LEU A 30 -0.52 -1.62 19.17
C LEU A 30 0.07 -2.20 20.47
N ALA A 31 -0.66 -2.09 21.59
CA ALA A 31 -0.11 -2.39 22.91
C ALA A 31 -0.31 -3.86 23.30
N GLU A 32 -1.40 -4.45 22.85
CA GLU A 32 -1.89 -5.75 23.25
C GLU A 32 -1.16 -6.90 22.53
N GLU A 33 -0.73 -6.67 21.29
CA GLU A 33 -0.06 -7.68 20.47
C GLU A 33 0.95 -7.08 19.48
N ASP A 34 1.86 -7.94 19.01
CA ASP A 34 2.85 -7.58 18.01
C ASP A 34 2.21 -7.48 16.62
N ALA A 35 2.12 -6.26 16.10
CA ALA A 35 1.65 -6.02 14.75
C ALA A 35 2.55 -5.07 13.94
N ILE A 36 2.38 -5.08 12.62
CA ILE A 36 3.05 -4.21 11.66
C ILE A 36 2.03 -3.52 10.74
N TRP A 37 2.41 -2.37 10.21
CA TRP A 37 1.74 -1.73 9.08
C TRP A 37 2.54 -1.99 7.80
N LEU A 38 1.90 -2.49 6.74
CA LEU A 38 2.53 -2.78 5.44
C LEU A 38 1.63 -2.31 4.29
N GLY A 39 2.16 -1.47 3.39
CA GLY A 39 1.44 -1.05 2.18
C GLY A 39 1.92 0.29 1.63
N CYS A 40 1.11 0.91 0.78
CA CYS A 40 1.39 2.22 0.19
C CYS A 40 1.17 3.34 1.20
N ASP A 41 2.04 4.36 1.17
CA ASP A 41 1.97 5.48 2.12
C ASP A 41 0.87 6.50 1.76
N ASP A 42 0.53 6.61 0.47
CA ASP A 42 -0.50 7.50 -0.06
C ASP A 42 -1.46 6.71 -0.97
N SER A 43 -2.72 7.14 -1.04
CA SER A 43 -3.75 6.56 -1.89
C SER A 43 -3.72 7.08 -3.33
N ASP A 44 -3.17 8.28 -3.56
CA ASP A 44 -3.05 8.97 -4.85
C ASP A 44 -4.24 8.71 -5.81
N PRO A 45 -5.47 9.05 -5.38
CA PRO A 45 -6.69 8.73 -6.12
C PRO A 45 -6.69 9.48 -7.45
N LYS A 46 -7.02 8.74 -8.52
CA LYS A 46 -7.03 9.26 -9.88
C LYS A 46 -8.29 8.85 -10.63
N ILE A 47 -8.70 9.69 -11.57
CA ILE A 47 -9.79 9.42 -12.49
C ILE A 47 -9.31 9.60 -13.93
N MET A 48 -9.90 8.84 -14.86
CA MET A 48 -9.63 9.02 -16.28
C MET A 48 -10.02 10.43 -16.71
N ALA A 49 -9.12 11.15 -17.38
CA ALA A 49 -9.32 12.56 -17.74
C ALA A 49 -10.60 12.78 -18.56
N SER A 50 -10.95 11.84 -19.44
CA SER A 50 -12.19 11.87 -20.24
C SER A 50 -13.49 11.75 -19.43
N ARG A 51 -13.41 11.30 -18.17
CA ARG A 51 -14.55 11.16 -17.25
C ARG A 51 -14.55 12.21 -16.14
N ALA A 52 -13.50 13.02 -16.02
CA ALA A 52 -13.33 13.97 -14.91
C ALA A 52 -14.53 14.93 -14.75
N MET A 53 -15.05 15.46 -15.87
CA MET A 53 -16.20 16.37 -15.87
C MET A 53 -17.48 15.74 -15.33
N GLU A 54 -17.70 14.43 -15.54
CA GLU A 54 -18.87 13.71 -14.99
C GLU A 54 -18.87 13.70 -13.45
N TYR A 55 -17.70 13.87 -12.85
CA TYR A 55 -17.48 13.92 -11.41
C TYR A 55 -17.18 15.35 -10.91
N GLY A 56 -17.47 16.37 -11.70
CA GLY A 56 -17.26 17.78 -11.34
C GLY A 56 -15.79 18.24 -11.32
N ILE A 57 -14.87 17.41 -11.81
CA ILE A 57 -13.43 17.71 -11.85
C ILE A 57 -13.11 18.40 -13.17
N HIS A 58 -12.70 19.66 -13.08
CA HIS A 58 -12.34 20.48 -14.22
C HIS A 58 -10.86 20.30 -14.55
N THR A 59 -10.58 19.83 -15.77
CA THR A 59 -9.22 19.61 -16.28
C THR A 59 -9.18 19.85 -17.78
N HIS A 60 -8.02 20.30 -18.30
CA HIS A 60 -7.77 20.43 -19.73
C HIS A 60 -7.19 19.15 -20.35
N GLN A 61 -6.86 18.16 -19.53
CA GLN A 61 -6.36 16.87 -20.00
C GLN A 61 -7.51 16.07 -20.61
N THR A 62 -7.28 15.48 -21.78
CA THR A 62 -8.28 14.66 -22.50
C THR A 62 -7.92 13.17 -22.51
N THR A 63 -6.71 12.82 -22.09
CA THR A 63 -6.19 11.45 -22.01
C THR A 63 -5.45 11.24 -20.69
N GLY A 64 -5.27 9.97 -20.31
CA GLY A 64 -4.54 9.61 -19.10
C GLY A 64 -5.34 9.83 -17.82
N TRP A 65 -4.62 9.92 -16.71
CA TRP A 65 -5.17 9.97 -15.36
C TRP A 65 -4.95 11.35 -14.75
N VAL A 66 -6.01 11.95 -14.19
CA VAL A 66 -5.96 13.21 -13.44
C VAL A 66 -6.22 12.94 -11.95
N PRO A 67 -5.73 13.79 -11.03
CA PRO A 67 -6.05 13.68 -9.61
C PRO A 67 -7.56 13.70 -9.36
N PHE A 68 -8.02 12.85 -8.46
CA PHE A 68 -9.40 12.80 -7.99
C PHE A 68 -9.44 13.29 -6.53
N PRO A 69 -9.83 14.54 -6.27
CA PRO A 69 -9.86 15.07 -4.91
C PRO A 69 -10.90 14.32 -4.08
N LEU A 70 -10.51 13.95 -2.86
CA LEU A 70 -11.40 13.33 -1.88
C LEU A 70 -11.75 14.33 -0.79
N PRO A 71 -12.97 14.28 -0.23
CA PRO A 71 -13.29 15.05 0.96
C PRO A 71 -12.42 14.65 2.15
N ASP A 72 -12.07 15.62 2.99
CA ASP A 72 -11.24 15.40 4.19
C ASP A 72 -11.91 14.44 5.20
N ASP A 73 -13.24 14.31 5.15
CA ASP A 73 -14.02 13.42 6.01
C ASP A 73 -14.00 11.94 5.56
N VAL A 74 -13.27 11.60 4.51
CA VAL A 74 -13.17 10.25 3.96
C VAL A 74 -11.86 9.60 4.38
N VAL A 75 -11.95 8.43 5.03
CA VAL A 75 -10.79 7.60 5.37
C VAL A 75 -10.54 6.57 4.27
N ILE A 76 -9.30 6.50 3.79
CA ILE A 76 -8.82 5.44 2.90
C ILE A 76 -7.73 4.65 3.59
N ASN A 77 -7.88 3.33 3.59
CA ASN A 77 -6.88 2.40 4.08
C ASN A 77 -6.02 1.92 2.90
N THR A 78 -4.73 2.30 2.88
CA THR A 78 -3.74 1.86 1.89
C THR A 78 -2.71 0.88 2.46
N ARG A 79 -2.75 0.66 3.77
CA ARG A 79 -1.83 -0.20 4.52
C ARG A 79 -2.62 -1.24 5.29
N MET A 80 -2.09 -2.46 5.30
CA MET A 80 -2.59 -3.56 6.12
C MET A 80 -1.99 -3.47 7.52
N HIS A 81 -2.81 -3.70 8.55
CA HIS A 81 -2.34 -3.89 9.93
C HIS A 81 -2.30 -5.39 10.19
N LEU A 82 -1.10 -5.97 10.20
CA LEU A 82 -0.91 -7.43 10.22
C LEU A 82 -0.29 -7.87 11.55
N THR A 83 -0.90 -8.88 12.18
CA THR A 83 -0.32 -9.57 13.34
C THR A 83 0.76 -10.55 12.91
N ARG A 84 1.49 -11.14 13.87
CA ARG A 84 2.50 -12.16 13.60
C ARG A 84 1.91 -13.41 12.94
N GLU A 85 0.72 -13.83 13.36
CA GLU A 85 0.01 -14.98 12.84
C GLU A 85 -0.38 -14.77 11.38
N GLN A 86 -0.93 -13.60 11.06
CA GLN A 86 -1.30 -13.25 9.68
C GLN A 86 -0.06 -13.16 8.78
N VAL A 87 1.05 -12.60 9.28
CA VAL A 87 2.32 -12.62 8.54
C VAL A 87 2.79 -14.05 8.30
N ALA A 88 2.70 -14.93 9.29
CA ALA A 88 3.09 -16.33 9.16
C ALA A 88 2.25 -17.09 8.11
N GLU A 89 0.96 -16.76 7.98
CA GLU A 89 0.09 -17.31 6.94
C GLU A 89 0.45 -16.81 5.53
N LEU A 90 0.93 -15.57 5.40
CA LEU A 90 1.34 -14.99 4.11
C LEU A 90 2.71 -15.49 3.65
N LEU A 91 3.63 -15.78 4.58
CA LEU A 91 5.03 -16.12 4.27
C LEU A 91 5.19 -17.29 3.29
N PRO A 92 4.47 -18.42 3.39
CA PRO A 92 4.61 -19.53 2.43
C PRO A 92 4.34 -19.10 0.99
N TYR A 93 3.33 -18.25 0.76
CA TYR A 93 2.98 -17.76 -0.57
C TYR A 93 4.04 -16.78 -1.10
N LEU A 94 4.53 -15.88 -0.25
CA LEU A 94 5.58 -14.92 -0.62
C LEU A 94 6.91 -15.61 -0.92
N HIS A 95 7.29 -16.59 -0.10
CA HIS A 95 8.48 -17.41 -0.35
C HIS A 95 8.36 -18.18 -1.67
N HIS A 96 7.22 -18.82 -1.92
CA HIS A 96 6.99 -19.52 -3.18
C HIS A 96 7.08 -18.58 -4.39
N PHE A 97 6.46 -17.40 -4.31
CA PHE A 97 6.52 -16.41 -5.38
C PHE A 97 7.95 -15.94 -5.69
N VAL A 98 8.79 -15.76 -4.67
CA VAL A 98 10.22 -15.43 -4.86
C VAL A 98 10.95 -16.54 -5.62
N GLU A 99 10.60 -17.81 -5.37
CA GLU A 99 11.26 -18.96 -6.00
C GLU A 99 10.76 -19.24 -7.42
N THR A 100 9.47 -19.03 -7.69
CA THR A 100 8.82 -19.54 -8.91
C THR A 100 8.12 -18.48 -9.77
N GLY A 101 7.80 -17.31 -9.20
CA GLY A 101 6.91 -16.32 -9.81
C GLY A 101 5.41 -16.66 -9.69
N GLU A 102 5.06 -17.79 -9.09
CA GLU A 102 3.68 -18.23 -8.87
C GLU A 102 3.30 -18.11 -7.38
N ILE A 103 2.05 -17.80 -7.08
CA ILE A 103 1.57 -17.67 -5.69
C ILE A 103 1.06 -18.98 -5.10
N VAL A 104 0.70 -19.96 -5.93
CA VAL A 104 0.23 -21.28 -5.48
C VAL A 104 1.01 -22.33 -6.24
N LYS A 105 1.33 -23.43 -5.54
CA LYS A 105 1.87 -24.62 -6.20
C LYS A 105 0.77 -25.21 -7.09
N ASN A 106 0.84 -24.97 -8.39
CA ASN A 106 -0.01 -25.69 -9.34
C ASN A 106 0.31 -27.19 -9.18
N ALA A 107 -0.70 -27.98 -8.84
CA ALA A 107 -0.56 -29.43 -8.89
C ALA A 107 -0.25 -29.81 -10.35
N PRO A 108 0.69 -30.76 -10.59
CA PRO A 108 0.98 -31.24 -11.94
C PRO A 108 -0.24 -31.91 -12.58
#